data_AF-A0A0B8PR10-F1
#
_entry.id   AF-A0A0B8PR10-F1
#
_cell.length_a   1.000
_cell.length_b   1.000
_cell.length_c   1.000
_cell.angle_alpha   90.00
_cell.angle_beta   90.00
_cell.angle_gamma   90.00
#
_symmetry.space_group_name_H-M   'P 1'
#
loop_
_entity.id
_entity.type
_entity.pdbx_description
1 polymer ?
#
loop_
_entity_poly.entity_id
_entity_poly.type
_entity_poly.pdbx_seq_one_letter_code
_entity_poly.pdbx_strand_id
1 'polypeptide(L)'
;MMDVLVEAAKDYGYNPDYVVATDDLAQGGRPAPFMALKNVIELGVTDVRTCIKVDDAAPGIDEGHNAGMWTVGLLLSGNEAGLTLQEYLDADEATLSAAREKARFKLEKSKPHYLIDTIADMPEVVADIEHRLQNGERP
;
A
#
# COMPACT_ATOMS: atom_id res chain seq x y z
N MET A 1 -2.78 -19.87 -1.68
CA MET A 1 -1.44 -19.24 -1.56
C MET A 1 -1.41 -18.29 -0.37
N MET A 2 -2.42 -17.43 -0.23
CA MET A 2 -2.46 -16.45 0.85
C MET A 2 -2.50 -17.08 2.25
N ASP A 3 -3.21 -18.20 2.45
CA ASP A 3 -3.24 -18.91 3.75
C ASP A 3 -1.85 -19.25 4.31
N VAL A 4 -0.92 -19.66 3.43
CA VAL A 4 0.46 -20.00 3.81
C VAL A 4 1.23 -18.75 4.22
N LEU A 5 1.02 -17.62 3.52
CA LEU A 5 1.68 -16.36 3.81
C LEU A 5 1.17 -15.73 5.11
N VAL A 6 -0.14 -15.79 5.36
CA VAL A 6 -0.76 -15.31 6.60
C VAL A 6 -0.24 -16.10 7.79
N GLU A 7 -0.12 -17.42 7.67
CA GLU A 7 0.43 -18.23 8.76
C GLU A 7 1.90 -17.91 9.02
N ALA A 8 2.73 -17.83 7.98
CA ALA A 8 4.14 -17.46 8.13
C ALA A 8 4.33 -16.05 8.73
N ALA A 9 3.47 -15.10 8.38
CA ALA A 9 3.53 -13.73 8.90
C ALA A 9 3.34 -13.63 10.42
N LYS A 10 2.54 -14.54 11.01
CA LYS A 10 2.31 -14.58 12.45
C LYS A 10 3.60 -14.86 13.23
N ASP A 11 4.50 -15.67 12.68
CA ASP A 11 5.81 -15.95 13.29
C ASP A 11 6.68 -14.68 13.40
N TYR A 12 6.41 -13.67 12.56
CA TYR A 12 7.03 -12.35 12.59
C TYR A 12 6.20 -11.30 13.36
N GLY A 13 5.10 -11.70 14.00
CA GLY A 13 4.22 -10.83 14.77
C GLY A 13 3.23 -10.01 13.93
N TYR A 14 3.09 -10.31 12.63
CA TYR A 14 2.10 -9.65 11.77
C TYR A 14 0.83 -10.51 11.66
N ASN A 15 -0.27 -10.03 12.24
CA ASN A 15 -1.55 -10.72 12.25
C ASN A 15 -2.69 -9.74 11.85
N PRO A 16 -2.96 -9.57 10.55
CA PRO A 16 -4.04 -8.71 10.08
C PRO A 16 -5.41 -9.25 10.51
N ASP A 17 -6.34 -8.34 10.86
CA ASP A 17 -7.70 -8.71 11.31
C ASP A 17 -8.56 -9.32 10.18
N TYR A 18 -8.28 -8.93 8.94
CA TYR A 18 -8.93 -9.49 7.77
C TYR A 18 -7.97 -9.54 6.57
N VAL A 19 -8.12 -10.57 5.75
CA VAL A 19 -7.32 -10.80 4.55
C VAL A 19 -8.26 -11.25 3.44
N VAL A 20 -8.03 -10.70 2.24
CA VAL A 20 -8.71 -11.11 1.00
C VAL A 20 -7.68 -11.14 -0.12
N ALA A 21 -7.76 -12.17 -0.94
CA ALA A 21 -6.98 -12.38 -2.13
C ALA A 21 -7.88 -12.40 -3.38
N THR A 22 -7.26 -12.30 -4.55
CA THR A 22 -7.97 -12.22 -5.84
C THR A 22 -8.88 -13.43 -6.08
N ASP A 23 -8.46 -14.62 -5.63
CA ASP A 23 -9.20 -15.88 -5.75
C ASP A 23 -10.37 -16.01 -4.78
N ASP A 24 -10.49 -15.13 -3.79
CA ASP A 24 -11.63 -15.08 -2.86
C ASP A 24 -12.86 -14.36 -3.47
N LEU A 25 -12.67 -13.62 -4.57
CA LEU A 25 -13.70 -12.79 -5.18
C LEU A 25 -13.96 -13.18 -6.64
N ALA A 26 -15.21 -13.49 -6.96
CA ALA A 26 -15.63 -13.82 -8.33
C ALA A 26 -15.41 -12.69 -9.34
N GLN A 27 -15.35 -11.44 -8.86
CA GLN A 27 -15.14 -10.23 -9.65
C GLN A 27 -13.67 -9.99 -10.02
N GLY A 28 -12.73 -10.71 -9.40
CA GLY A 28 -11.30 -10.51 -9.54
C GLY A 28 -10.74 -9.47 -8.57
N GLY A 29 -9.56 -8.92 -8.89
CA GLY A 29 -8.79 -8.03 -8.01
C GLY A 29 -8.37 -6.74 -8.68
N ARG A 30 -7.19 -6.25 -8.30
CA ARG A 30 -6.56 -5.02 -8.84
C ARG A 30 -6.59 -4.97 -10.38
N PRO A 31 -6.89 -3.80 -10.99
CA PRO A 31 -7.08 -2.50 -10.36
C PRO A 31 -8.52 -2.21 -9.91
N ALA A 32 -9.45 -3.16 -10.01
CA ALA A 32 -10.82 -2.94 -9.55
C ALA A 32 -10.86 -2.88 -8.00
N PRO A 33 -11.81 -2.15 -7.40
CA PRO A 33 -11.78 -1.82 -5.97
C PRO A 33 -12.23 -2.96 -5.05
N PHE A 34 -12.52 -4.15 -5.58
CA PHE A 34 -13.31 -5.17 -4.90
C PHE A 34 -12.64 -5.70 -3.62
N MET A 35 -11.33 -5.97 -3.65
CA MET A 35 -10.61 -6.46 -2.46
C MET A 35 -10.52 -5.38 -1.38
N ALA A 36 -10.24 -4.14 -1.76
CA ALA A 36 -10.24 -3.00 -0.84
C ALA A 36 -11.62 -2.79 -0.20
N LEU A 37 -12.70 -2.81 -0.99
CA LEU A 37 -14.06 -2.65 -0.47
C LEU A 37 -14.54 -3.86 0.35
N LYS A 38 -14.05 -5.06 0.06
CA LYS A 38 -14.32 -6.23 0.90
C LYS A 38 -13.73 -6.04 2.31
N ASN A 39 -12.51 -5.51 2.42
CA ASN A 39 -11.93 -5.15 3.72
C ASN A 39 -12.79 -4.11 4.46
N VAL A 40 -13.27 -3.08 3.77
CA VAL A 40 -14.15 -2.05 4.37
C VAL A 40 -15.38 -2.70 5.01
N ILE A 41 -16.03 -3.62 4.31
CA ILE A 41 -17.22 -4.33 4.80
C ILE A 41 -16.90 -5.21 6.00
N GLU A 42 -15.88 -6.06 5.90
CA GLU A 42 -15.59 -7.08 6.92
C GLU A 42 -14.96 -6.49 8.18
N LEU A 43 -14.21 -5.40 8.06
CA LEU A 43 -13.68 -4.64 9.19
C LEU A 43 -14.70 -3.65 9.78
N GLY A 44 -15.90 -3.55 9.21
CA GLY A 44 -16.96 -2.67 9.69
C GLY A 44 -16.64 -1.18 9.58
N VAL A 45 -15.80 -0.79 8.63
CA VAL A 45 -15.44 0.62 8.40
C VAL A 45 -16.62 1.36 7.79
N THR A 46 -17.00 2.50 8.40
CA THR A 46 -18.20 3.25 8.01
C THR A 46 -17.94 4.39 7.03
N ASP A 47 -16.67 4.76 6.82
CA ASP A 47 -16.27 5.84 5.91
C ASP A 47 -15.01 5.46 5.15
N VAL A 48 -15.13 5.19 3.85
CA VAL A 48 -13.99 4.76 3.02
C VAL A 48 -12.91 5.84 2.89
N ARG A 49 -13.25 7.11 3.12
CA ARG A 49 -12.31 8.23 3.04
C ARG A 49 -11.31 8.24 4.20
N THR A 50 -11.54 7.44 5.24
CA THR A 50 -10.59 7.24 6.34
C THR A 50 -9.71 6.01 6.15
N CYS A 51 -9.88 5.27 5.04
CA CYS A 51 -9.02 4.17 4.67
C CYS A 51 -7.79 4.64 3.89
N ILE A 52 -6.67 3.95 4.09
CA ILE A 52 -5.42 4.17 3.38
C ILE A 52 -5.03 2.88 2.66
N LYS A 53 -4.93 2.93 1.34
CA LYS A 53 -4.40 1.85 0.52
C LYS A 53 -2.90 2.05 0.32
N VAL A 54 -2.11 1.14 0.89
CA VAL A 54 -0.66 1.08 0.68
C VAL A 54 -0.35 0.02 -0.38
N ASP A 55 0.48 0.33 -1.37
CA ASP A 55 0.90 -0.62 -2.40
C ASP A 55 2.25 -0.23 -3.02
N ASP A 56 2.92 -1.18 -3.66
CA ASP A 56 4.19 -0.99 -4.35
C ASP A 56 4.05 -1.07 -5.88
N ALA A 57 2.84 -1.30 -6.39
CA ALA A 57 2.56 -1.39 -7.81
C ALA A 57 1.38 -0.50 -8.23
N ALA A 58 1.46 0.04 -9.45
CA ALA A 58 0.41 0.93 -10.00
C ALA A 58 -1.01 0.33 -9.93
N PRO A 59 -1.27 -0.96 -10.24
CA PRO A 59 -2.62 -1.51 -10.13
C PRO A 59 -3.20 -1.48 -8.71
N GLY A 60 -2.36 -1.54 -7.68
CA GLY A 60 -2.85 -1.46 -6.30
C GLY A 60 -3.05 -0.04 -5.80
N ILE A 61 -2.33 0.93 -6.36
CA ILE A 61 -2.63 2.36 -6.20
C ILE A 61 -3.97 2.68 -6.88
N ASP A 62 -4.16 2.22 -8.11
CA ASP A 62 -5.41 2.40 -8.86
C ASP A 62 -6.61 1.76 -8.14
N GLU A 63 -6.44 0.59 -7.51
CA GLU A 63 -7.46 -0.03 -6.66
C GLU A 63 -7.90 0.89 -5.51
N GLY A 64 -6.95 1.55 -4.84
CA GLY A 64 -7.24 2.50 -3.77
C GLY A 64 -8.01 3.73 -4.27
N HIS A 65 -7.59 4.31 -5.40
CA HIS A 65 -8.33 5.41 -6.03
C HIS A 65 -9.74 5.00 -6.45
N ASN A 66 -9.89 3.84 -7.07
CA ASN A 66 -11.19 3.31 -7.48
C ASN A 66 -12.11 3.00 -6.29
N ALA A 67 -11.54 2.72 -5.11
CA ALA A 67 -12.29 2.51 -3.88
C ALA A 67 -12.63 3.82 -3.14
N GLY A 68 -12.02 4.95 -3.51
CA GLY A 68 -12.18 6.24 -2.82
C GLY A 68 -11.35 6.35 -1.54
N MET A 69 -10.19 5.70 -1.49
CA MET A 69 -9.26 5.70 -0.36
C MET A 69 -8.07 6.65 -0.60
N TRP A 70 -7.41 7.07 0.49
CA TRP A 70 -6.05 7.62 0.38
C TRP A 70 -5.11 6.55 -0.16
N THR A 71 -4.05 6.95 -0.87
CA THR A 71 -3.14 6.02 -1.54
C THR A 71 -1.69 6.37 -1.24
N VAL A 72 -0.90 5.36 -0.89
CA VAL A 72 0.50 5.49 -0.52
C VAL A 72 1.32 4.48 -1.32
N GLY A 73 2.25 4.98 -2.12
CA GLY A 73 3.20 4.17 -2.89
C GLY A 73 4.51 3.93 -2.14
N LEU A 74 4.99 2.69 -2.15
CA LEU A 74 6.28 2.31 -1.54
C LEU A 74 7.42 2.32 -2.59
N LEU A 75 8.48 3.09 -2.32
CA LEU A 75 9.57 3.31 -3.28
C LEU A 75 10.75 2.34 -3.13
N LEU A 76 11.07 1.88 -1.92
CA LEU A 76 12.27 1.07 -1.64
C LEU A 76 12.00 -0.31 -1.04
N SER A 77 10.80 -0.55 -0.52
CA SER A 77 10.38 -1.83 0.09
C SER A 77 9.44 -2.64 -0.81
N GLY A 78 9.45 -2.36 -2.11
CA GLY A 78 8.48 -2.89 -3.06
C GLY A 78 9.09 -3.43 -4.35
N ASN A 79 8.23 -4.02 -5.18
CA ASN A 79 8.58 -4.73 -6.40
C ASN A 79 9.35 -3.85 -7.41
N GLU A 80 9.02 -2.56 -7.51
CA GLU A 80 9.69 -1.66 -8.46
C GLU A 80 11.12 -1.31 -8.03
N ALA A 81 11.38 -1.22 -6.72
CA ALA A 81 12.74 -1.08 -6.17
C ALA A 81 13.59 -2.30 -6.56
N GLY A 82 13.01 -3.49 -6.40
CA GLY A 82 13.62 -4.76 -6.81
C GLY A 82 14.84 -5.14 -5.98
N LEU A 83 14.95 -4.62 -4.75
CA LEU A 83 16.01 -4.96 -3.80
C LEU A 83 15.49 -6.03 -2.83
N THR A 84 16.32 -7.02 -2.53
CA THR A 84 16.15 -7.83 -1.34
C THR A 84 16.44 -7.01 -0.08
N LEU A 85 16.02 -7.49 1.09
CA LEU A 85 16.32 -6.80 2.36
C LEU A 85 17.83 -6.61 2.56
N GLN A 86 18.64 -7.63 2.27
CA GLN A 86 20.09 -7.53 2.45
C GLN A 86 20.70 -6.50 1.49
N GLU A 87 20.29 -6.51 0.21
CA GLU A 87 20.75 -5.51 -0.76
C GLU A 87 20.34 -4.09 -0.35
N TYR A 88 19.14 -3.90 0.21
CA TYR A 88 18.70 -2.61 0.72
C TYR A 88 19.56 -2.14 1.90
N LEU A 89 19.87 -3.02 2.86
CA LEU A 89 20.68 -2.69 4.04
C LEU A 89 22.15 -2.40 3.70
N ASP A 90 22.68 -3.03 2.66
CA ASP A 90 24.08 -2.87 2.24
C ASP A 90 24.26 -1.76 1.18
N ALA A 91 23.16 -1.26 0.61
CA ALA A 91 23.19 -0.26 -0.45
C ALA A 91 23.72 1.10 0.04
N ASP A 92 24.50 1.75 -0.82
CA ASP A 92 24.82 3.16 -0.63
C ASP A 92 23.67 4.07 -1.11
N GLU A 93 23.72 5.36 -0.76
CA GLU A 93 22.68 6.30 -1.16
C GLU A 93 22.55 6.44 -2.68
N ALA A 94 23.64 6.25 -3.44
CA ALA A 94 23.57 6.28 -4.90
C ALA A 94 22.69 5.14 -5.46
N THR A 95 22.85 3.94 -4.90
CA THR A 95 22.06 2.76 -5.25
C THR A 95 20.60 2.93 -4.83
N LEU A 96 20.36 3.37 -3.59
CA LEU A 96 19.00 3.64 -3.09
C LEU A 96 18.30 4.72 -3.91
N SER A 97 19.00 5.81 -4.24
CA SER A 97 18.46 6.89 -5.07
C SER A 97 18.07 6.41 -6.46
N ALA A 98 18.91 5.58 -7.10
CA ALA A 98 18.58 5.00 -8.40
C ALA A 98 17.34 4.07 -8.34
N ALA A 99 17.23 3.25 -7.30
CA ALA A 99 16.07 2.39 -7.08
C ALA A 99 14.79 3.22 -6.81
N ARG A 100 14.91 4.26 -5.99
CA ARG A 100 13.83 5.20 -5.65
C ARG A 100 13.28 5.89 -6.90
N GLU A 101 14.16 6.41 -7.76
CA GLU A 101 13.74 7.10 -8.98
C GLU A 101 13.10 6.16 -10.01
N LYS A 102 13.60 4.91 -10.09
CA LYS A 102 12.96 3.87 -10.91
C LYS A 102 11.54 3.58 -10.43
N ALA A 103 11.35 3.37 -9.12
CA ALA A 103 10.04 3.10 -8.54
C ALA A 103 9.09 4.31 -8.67
N ARG A 104 9.61 5.52 -8.40
CA ARG A 104 8.89 6.78 -8.55
C ARG A 104 8.36 6.95 -9.97
N PHE A 105 9.19 6.77 -11.00
CA PHE A 105 8.78 6.90 -12.39
C PHE A 105 7.63 5.96 -12.78
N LYS A 106 7.54 4.80 -12.13
CA LYS A 106 6.47 3.81 -12.35
C LYS A 106 5.20 4.20 -11.62
N LEU A 107 5.30 4.50 -10.32
CA LEU A 107 4.17 4.78 -9.44
C LEU A 107 3.54 6.16 -9.66
N GLU A 108 4.30 7.17 -10.09
CA GLU A 108 3.75 8.51 -10.35
C GLU A 108 2.66 8.50 -11.43
N LYS A 109 2.67 7.50 -12.33
CA LYS A 109 1.65 7.34 -13.37
C LYS A 109 0.25 7.07 -12.80
N SER A 110 0.17 6.37 -11.68
CA SER A 110 -1.07 6.12 -10.93
C SER A 110 -1.39 7.22 -9.91
N LYS A 111 -0.56 8.28 -9.83
CA LYS A 111 -0.77 9.49 -9.00
C LYS A 111 -1.14 9.21 -7.53
N PRO A 112 -0.33 8.43 -6.80
CA PRO A 112 -0.58 8.21 -5.38
C PRO A 112 -0.58 9.53 -4.60
N HIS A 113 -1.37 9.61 -3.54
CA HIS A 113 -1.40 10.80 -2.66
C HIS A 113 -0.08 11.01 -1.93
N TYR A 114 0.62 9.92 -1.61
CA TYR A 114 1.93 9.93 -0.96
C TYR A 114 2.86 8.91 -1.62
N LEU A 115 4.16 9.22 -1.60
CA LEU A 115 5.24 8.30 -1.91
C LEU A 115 6.21 8.30 -0.74
N ILE A 116 6.49 7.12 -0.19
CA ILE A 116 7.42 6.92 0.94
C ILE A 116 8.41 5.81 0.61
N ASP A 117 9.55 5.79 1.29
CA ASP A 117 10.59 4.80 1.01
C ASP A 117 10.15 3.42 1.51
N THR A 118 9.69 3.34 2.76
CA THR A 118 9.21 2.08 3.33
C THR A 118 7.98 2.26 4.20
N ILE A 119 7.35 1.15 4.58
CA ILE A 119 6.20 1.16 5.50
C ILE A 119 6.55 1.75 6.89
N ALA A 120 7.84 1.85 7.23
CA ALA A 120 8.29 2.48 8.48
C ALA A 120 7.95 3.98 8.55
N ASP A 121 7.76 4.64 7.39
CA ASP A 121 7.45 6.08 7.31
C ASP A 121 5.93 6.35 7.44
N MET A 122 5.09 5.31 7.52
CA MET A 122 3.64 5.43 7.61
C MET A 122 3.11 6.29 8.77
N PRO A 123 3.71 6.30 9.99
CA PRO A 123 3.20 7.12 11.08
C PRO A 123 3.10 8.62 10.73
N GLU A 124 4.04 9.16 9.96
CA GLU A 124 4.01 10.56 9.53
C GLU A 124 2.91 10.81 8.49
N VAL A 125 2.72 9.87 7.56
CA VAL A 125 1.66 9.94 6.53
C VAL A 125 0.27 9.89 7.17
N VAL A 126 0.07 9.01 8.17
CA VAL A 126 -1.20 8.92 8.90
C VAL A 126 -1.51 10.23 9.61
N ALA A 127 -0.54 10.83 10.30
CA ALA A 127 -0.72 12.10 11.00
C ALA A 127 -1.09 13.25 10.03
N ASP A 128 -0.47 13.30 8.84
CA ASP A 128 -0.82 14.29 7.82
C ASP A 128 -2.22 14.07 7.25
N ILE A 129 -2.60 12.83 6.93
CA ILE A 129 -3.95 12.48 6.47
C ILE A 129 -5.01 12.88 7.51
N GLU A 130 -4.76 12.61 8.79
CA GLU A 130 -5.67 13.03 9.87
C GLU A 130 -5.86 14.55 9.91
N HIS A 131 -4.78 15.31 9.78
CA HIS A 131 -4.84 16.77 9.69
C HIS A 131 -5.62 17.25 8.46
N ARG A 132 -5.39 16.64 7.29
CA ARG A 132 -6.11 16.97 6.04
C ARG A 132 -7.61 16.67 6.15
N LEU A 133 -7.97 15.52 6.74
CA LEU A 133 -9.36 15.15 7.00
C LEU A 133 -10.05 16.15 7.95
N GLN A 134 -9.36 16.62 9.01
CA GLN A 134 -9.88 17.65 9.91
C GLN A 134 -10.14 18.98 9.19
N ASN A 135 -9.35 19.29 8.16
CA ASN A 135 -9.53 20.47 7.31
C ASN A 135 -10.57 20.26 6.18
N GLY A 136 -11.24 19.11 6.14
CA GLY A 136 -12.28 18.80 5.17
C GLY A 136 -11.78 18.31 3.82
N GLU A 137 -10.48 18.06 3.67
CA GLU A 137 -9.93 17.38 2.49
C GLU A 137 -10.40 15.92 2.42
N ARG A 138 -10.31 15.37 1.23
CA ARG A 138 -10.68 13.99 0.91
C ARG A 138 -9.64 13.42 -0.06
N PRO A 139 -9.52 12.09 -0.16
CA PRO A 139 -8.84 11.46 -1.29
C PRO A 139 -9.42 11.95 -2.62
#